data_AF-A0A099W4M6-F1
#
_entry.id   AF-A0A099W4M6-F1
#
_cell.length_a   1.000
_cell.length_b   1.000
_cell.length_c   1.000
_cell.angle_alpha   90.00
_cell.angle_beta   90.00
_cell.angle_gamma   90.00
#
_symmetry.space_group_name_H-M   'P 1'
#
loop_
_entity.id
_entity.type
_entity.pdbx_description
1 polymer ?
#
loop_
_entity_poly.entity_id
_entity_poly.type
_entity_poly.pdbx_seq_one_letter_code
_entity_poly.pdbx_strand_id
1 'polypeptide(L)'
;MKKSVTFIALLIFLLAGCSTDKTTEQDMKNLPNLSAQNALILVHGTGGSTDTLDGFSDVFIDDYHTSNERIKLHIGTDGALTYHGTFSKKALHPIVQIGFADSIDASITQQAIWLRLAMEDLQKKYKFAAFDGVGHSNGGLVLSTYAQKYAKTAPTLERLVAIGSPYNDLDPDDNKGDLAFTDVPKATPLLQKYEKNRAKINPDLLVLSIASNIDDGSFSDDIVPVLSAFGSRLIFKNEAKAYLESYYKGEEYDHRTLFASPDIQKKIAWFLYEYPGDKKEISLAKN
;
A
#
# COMPACT_ATOMS: atom_id res chain seq x y z
N MET A 1 3.20 -28.60 -55.34
CA MET A 1 3.78 -27.98 -54.13
C MET A 1 2.73 -27.06 -53.53
N LYS A 2 2.07 -27.49 -52.44
CA LYS A 2 0.94 -26.80 -51.80
C LYS A 2 1.48 -25.72 -50.86
N LYS A 3 0.98 -24.49 -50.98
CA LYS A 3 1.24 -23.39 -50.03
C LYS A 3 0.24 -23.53 -48.88
N SER A 4 0.72 -23.80 -47.68
CA SER A 4 -0.09 -23.79 -46.46
C SER A 4 0.01 -22.41 -45.82
N VAL A 5 -1.12 -21.73 -45.71
CA VAL A 5 -1.29 -20.48 -44.94
C VAL A 5 -1.51 -20.91 -43.49
N THR A 6 -0.58 -20.57 -42.60
CA THR A 6 -0.73 -20.81 -41.16
C THR A 6 -1.52 -19.66 -40.56
N PHE A 7 -2.77 -19.94 -40.19
CA PHE A 7 -3.64 -19.01 -39.45
C PHE A 7 -3.19 -19.03 -37.98
N ILE A 8 -2.66 -17.90 -37.48
CA ILE A 8 -2.38 -17.71 -36.06
C ILE A 8 -3.72 -17.33 -35.41
N ALA A 9 -4.30 -18.26 -34.65
CA ALA A 9 -5.46 -17.98 -33.82
C ALA A 9 -5.01 -17.18 -32.60
N LEU A 10 -5.42 -15.91 -32.56
CA LEU A 10 -5.28 -15.03 -31.41
C LEU A 10 -6.21 -15.53 -30.30
N LEU A 11 -5.64 -16.11 -29.24
CA LEU A 11 -6.39 -16.49 -28.04
C LEU A 11 -6.80 -15.21 -27.31
N ILE A 12 -8.03 -14.77 -27.53
CA ILE A 12 -8.67 -13.71 -26.75
C ILE A 12 -9.01 -14.33 -25.38
N PHE A 13 -8.25 -13.98 -24.35
CA PHE A 13 -8.65 -14.21 -22.97
C PHE A 13 -9.93 -13.40 -22.71
N LEU A 14 -11.07 -14.09 -22.70
CA LEU A 14 -12.31 -13.60 -22.12
C LEU A 14 -12.11 -13.51 -20.61
N LEU A 15 -11.68 -12.35 -20.13
CA LEU A 15 -11.86 -11.95 -18.74
C LEU A 15 -13.37 -11.82 -18.52
N ALA A 16 -13.99 -12.90 -18.04
CA ALA A 16 -15.31 -12.83 -17.44
C ALA A 16 -15.16 -12.03 -16.14
N GLY A 17 -15.28 -10.71 -16.24
CA GLY A 17 -15.38 -9.83 -15.09
C GLY A 17 -16.63 -10.22 -14.31
N CYS A 18 -16.44 -10.71 -13.09
CA CYS A 18 -17.51 -10.68 -12.10
C CYS A 18 -17.81 -9.20 -11.83
N SER A 19 -18.88 -8.67 -12.43
CA SER A 19 -19.38 -7.34 -12.10
C SER A 19 -19.83 -7.35 -10.64
N THR A 20 -18.99 -6.84 -9.75
CA THR A 20 -19.45 -6.34 -8.46
C THR A 20 -20.32 -5.12 -8.75
N ASP A 21 -21.62 -5.20 -8.48
CA ASP A 21 -22.55 -4.12 -8.79
C ASP A 21 -22.12 -2.80 -8.10
N LYS A 22 -22.25 -1.69 -8.84
CA LYS A 22 -21.97 -0.36 -8.31
C LYS A 22 -23.02 -0.01 -7.26
N THR A 23 -22.58 0.65 -6.20
CA THR A 23 -23.47 1.09 -5.13
C THR A 23 -24.33 2.26 -5.58
N THR A 24 -25.63 2.23 -5.25
CA THR A 24 -26.57 3.27 -5.68
C THR A 24 -26.58 4.46 -4.73
N GLU A 25 -27.13 5.60 -5.17
CA GLU A 25 -27.36 6.75 -4.29
C GLU A 25 -28.29 6.41 -3.12
N GLN A 26 -29.22 5.46 -3.30
CA GLN A 26 -30.14 5.04 -2.25
C GLN A 26 -29.42 4.30 -1.12
N ASP A 27 -28.46 3.43 -1.46
CA ASP A 27 -27.63 2.72 -0.48
C ASP A 27 -26.78 3.69 0.36
N MET A 28 -26.44 4.85 -0.23
CA MET A 28 -25.63 5.90 0.40
C MET A 28 -26.41 6.82 1.36
N LYS A 29 -27.74 6.70 1.44
CA LYS A 29 -28.59 7.70 2.11
C LYS A 29 -28.55 7.63 3.65
N ASN A 30 -28.10 6.51 4.23
CA ASN A 30 -28.08 6.27 5.68
C ASN A 30 -26.86 5.43 6.13
N LEU A 31 -25.66 5.88 5.77
CA LEU A 31 -24.43 5.17 6.16
C LEU A 31 -24.17 5.24 7.68
N PRO A 32 -23.61 4.18 8.28
CA PRO A 32 -23.31 4.16 9.71
C PRO A 32 -22.25 5.19 10.08
N ASN A 33 -22.30 5.64 11.33
CA ASN A 33 -21.18 6.34 11.94
C ASN A 33 -20.16 5.31 12.45
N LEU A 34 -18.97 5.32 11.87
CA LEU A 34 -17.85 4.46 12.20
C LEU A 34 -16.66 5.26 12.74
N SER A 35 -16.91 6.40 13.41
CA SER A 35 -15.85 7.25 13.97
C SER A 35 -15.01 6.58 15.07
N ALA A 36 -15.50 5.47 15.64
CA ALA A 36 -14.77 4.64 16.60
C ALA A 36 -13.90 3.56 15.94
N GLN A 37 -13.97 3.42 14.62
CA GLN A 37 -13.19 2.46 13.84
C GLN A 37 -12.08 3.19 13.09
N ASN A 38 -10.91 2.55 13.03
CA ASN A 38 -9.89 2.88 12.04
C ASN A 38 -10.16 2.05 10.78
N ALA A 39 -10.34 2.71 9.64
CA ALA A 39 -10.43 2.00 8.38
C ALA A 39 -9.05 1.50 7.95
N LEU A 40 -8.98 0.31 7.35
CA LEU A 40 -7.77 -0.19 6.70
C LEU A 40 -7.84 0.11 5.20
N ILE A 41 -6.96 0.99 4.72
CA ILE A 41 -6.90 1.40 3.32
C ILE A 41 -5.81 0.61 2.61
N LEU A 42 -6.20 -0.15 1.58
CA LEU A 42 -5.31 -0.99 0.80
C LEU A 42 -5.03 -0.34 -0.56
N VAL A 43 -3.75 -0.18 -0.89
CA VAL A 43 -3.29 0.49 -2.10
C VAL A 43 -2.36 -0.42 -2.89
N HIS A 44 -2.75 -0.74 -4.12
CA HIS A 44 -1.98 -1.63 -5.01
C HIS A 44 -0.78 -0.93 -5.66
N GLY A 45 0.12 -1.73 -6.25
CA GLY A 45 1.23 -1.26 -7.09
C GLY A 45 0.83 -0.95 -8.54
N THR A 46 1.81 -0.77 -9.43
CA THR A 46 1.54 -0.42 -10.84
C THR A 46 0.68 -1.45 -11.55
N GLY A 47 -0.33 -0.99 -12.30
CA GLY A 47 -1.21 -1.85 -13.08
C GLY A 47 -2.23 -2.65 -12.26
N GLY A 48 -2.27 -2.47 -10.94
CA GLY A 48 -3.27 -3.09 -10.08
C GLY A 48 -4.68 -2.49 -10.23
N SER A 49 -5.64 -3.10 -9.54
CA SER A 49 -7.04 -2.69 -9.49
C SER A 49 -7.59 -2.83 -8.06
N THR A 50 -8.89 -2.60 -7.90
CA THR A 50 -9.61 -2.88 -6.66
C THR A 50 -9.58 -4.35 -6.24
N ASP A 51 -9.09 -5.27 -7.07
CA ASP A 51 -9.13 -6.72 -6.83
C ASP A 51 -7.74 -7.30 -6.52
N THR A 52 -6.68 -6.53 -6.75
CA THR A 52 -5.29 -6.98 -6.60
C THR A 52 -4.96 -7.50 -5.19
N LEU A 53 -5.63 -6.94 -4.18
CA LEU A 53 -5.41 -7.27 -2.76
C LEU A 53 -6.58 -8.06 -2.16
N ASP A 54 -7.43 -8.69 -2.98
CA ASP A 54 -8.56 -9.50 -2.50
C ASP A 54 -8.06 -10.63 -1.57
N GLY A 55 -7.16 -11.48 -2.04
CA GLY A 55 -6.61 -12.56 -1.21
C GLY A 55 -5.82 -12.06 0.01
N PHE A 56 -5.20 -10.87 -0.08
CA PHE A 56 -4.56 -10.26 1.08
C PHE A 56 -5.57 -9.84 2.15
N SER A 57 -6.67 -9.21 1.75
CA SER A 57 -7.70 -8.76 2.70
C SER A 57 -8.60 -9.87 3.21
N ASP A 58 -8.80 -10.94 2.42
CA ASP A 58 -9.52 -12.13 2.86
C ASP A 58 -8.87 -12.73 4.12
N VAL A 59 -7.53 -12.75 4.21
CA VAL A 59 -6.81 -13.24 5.42
C VAL A 59 -7.20 -12.47 6.69
N PHE A 60 -7.43 -11.16 6.62
CA PHE A 60 -7.84 -10.38 7.79
C PHE A 60 -9.30 -10.61 8.19
N ILE A 61 -10.13 -11.05 7.25
CA ILE A 61 -11.57 -11.28 7.43
C ILE A 61 -11.82 -12.74 7.87
N ASP A 62 -11.26 -13.68 7.12
CA ASP A 62 -11.59 -15.10 7.18
C ASP A 62 -10.64 -15.89 8.08
N ASP A 63 -9.37 -15.50 8.20
CA ASP A 63 -8.38 -16.25 8.96
C ASP A 63 -8.09 -15.61 10.33
N TYR A 64 -7.75 -14.31 10.35
CA TYR A 64 -7.43 -13.59 11.58
C TYR A 64 -8.64 -12.99 12.28
N HIS A 65 -9.75 -12.79 11.56
CA HIS A 65 -10.97 -12.15 12.06
C HIS A 65 -10.73 -10.78 12.73
N THR A 66 -9.68 -10.07 12.32
CA THR A 66 -9.37 -8.72 12.79
C THR A 66 -10.20 -7.65 12.08
N SER A 67 -10.72 -7.98 10.90
CA SER A 67 -11.69 -7.20 10.14
C SER A 67 -12.90 -8.08 9.80
N ASN A 68 -14.03 -7.50 9.40
CA ASN A 68 -15.21 -8.28 9.02
C ASN A 68 -15.95 -7.81 7.77
N GLU A 69 -15.60 -6.64 7.24
CA GLU A 69 -16.27 -6.05 6.08
C GLU A 69 -15.24 -5.36 5.19
N ARG A 70 -15.44 -5.48 3.87
CA ARG A 70 -14.63 -4.85 2.83
C ARG A 70 -15.53 -4.17 1.80
N ILE A 71 -15.10 -3.00 1.34
CA ILE A 71 -15.63 -2.36 0.12
C ILE A 71 -14.50 -2.10 -0.87
N LYS A 72 -14.87 -1.97 -2.13
CA LYS A 72 -13.95 -1.56 -3.21
C LYS A 72 -14.29 -0.13 -3.63
N LEU A 73 -13.27 0.71 -3.76
CA LEU A 73 -13.39 2.12 -4.15
C LEU A 73 -12.50 2.39 -5.36
N HIS A 74 -13.14 2.54 -6.51
CA HIS A 74 -12.46 2.93 -7.74
C HIS A 74 -12.42 4.46 -7.86
N ILE A 75 -11.27 5.00 -8.27
CA ILE A 75 -11.06 6.43 -8.45
C ILE A 75 -10.68 6.71 -9.91
N GLY A 76 -11.56 7.44 -10.61
CA GLY A 76 -11.36 7.88 -12.00
C GLY A 76 -10.26 8.92 -12.14
N THR A 77 -9.76 9.11 -13.37
CA THR A 77 -8.72 10.12 -13.68
C THR A 77 -9.19 11.56 -13.48
N ASP A 78 -10.51 11.78 -13.48
CA ASP A 78 -11.19 13.03 -13.13
C ASP A 78 -11.43 13.19 -11.62
N GLY A 79 -11.05 12.19 -10.81
CA GLY A 79 -11.30 12.13 -9.37
C GLY A 79 -12.69 11.59 -8.99
N ALA A 80 -13.47 11.07 -9.93
CA ALA A 80 -14.77 10.46 -9.63
C ALA A 80 -14.61 9.21 -8.75
N LEU A 81 -15.39 9.12 -7.69
CA LEU A 81 -15.36 8.02 -6.73
C LEU A 81 -16.51 7.04 -7.01
N THR A 82 -16.18 5.77 -7.28
CA THR A 82 -17.16 4.70 -7.48
C THR A 82 -17.02 3.63 -6.41
N TYR A 83 -18.05 3.48 -5.59
CA TYR A 83 -18.10 2.50 -4.51
C TYR A 83 -18.76 1.19 -4.95
N HIS A 84 -18.19 0.07 -4.53
CA HIS A 84 -18.80 -1.26 -4.61
C HIS A 84 -18.90 -1.83 -3.20
N GLY A 85 -20.13 -1.79 -2.66
CA GLY A 85 -20.45 -2.17 -1.29
C GLY A 85 -20.65 -0.97 -0.36
N THR A 86 -21.22 -1.26 0.81
CA THR A 86 -21.36 -0.32 1.94
C THR A 86 -20.95 -1.02 3.22
N PHE A 87 -20.52 -0.24 4.21
CA PHE A 87 -20.31 -0.77 5.55
C PHE A 87 -21.60 -0.77 6.36
N SER A 88 -21.76 -1.79 7.19
CA SER A 88 -22.79 -1.87 8.21
C SER A 88 -22.33 -1.21 9.52
N LYS A 89 -23.27 -0.99 10.43
CA LYS A 89 -22.95 -0.50 11.79
C LYS A 89 -22.11 -1.46 12.64
N LYS A 90 -21.94 -2.71 12.18
CA LYS A 90 -21.14 -3.75 12.86
C LYS A 90 -19.73 -3.87 12.29
N ALA A 91 -19.38 -3.04 11.30
CA ALA A 91 -18.06 -3.06 10.70
C ALA A 91 -16.98 -2.86 11.77
N LEU A 92 -16.01 -3.78 11.79
CA LEU A 92 -14.83 -3.78 12.63
C LEU A 92 -13.60 -3.67 11.72
N HIS A 93 -12.75 -2.68 11.99
CA HIS A 93 -11.59 -2.34 11.15
C HIS A 93 -11.89 -2.45 9.63
N PRO A 94 -12.90 -1.70 9.15
CA PRO A 94 -13.43 -1.87 7.80
C PRO A 94 -12.35 -1.67 6.74
N ILE A 95 -12.29 -2.58 5.77
CA ILE A 95 -11.28 -2.56 4.71
C ILE A 95 -11.81 -1.81 3.49
N VAL A 96 -11.03 -0.86 2.98
CA VAL A 96 -11.29 -0.18 1.71
C VAL A 96 -10.17 -0.48 0.73
N GLN A 97 -10.49 -1.16 -0.37
CA GLN A 97 -9.52 -1.41 -1.45
C GLN A 97 -9.61 -0.31 -2.50
N ILE A 98 -8.52 0.44 -2.64
CA ILE A 98 -8.41 1.54 -3.60
C ILE A 98 -7.96 0.99 -4.94
N GLY A 99 -8.68 1.33 -6.00
CA GLY A 99 -8.25 1.11 -7.38
C GLY A 99 -8.16 2.43 -8.14
N PHE A 100 -6.99 2.81 -8.64
CA PHE A 100 -6.84 4.01 -9.47
C PHE A 100 -7.04 3.66 -10.95
N ALA A 101 -7.81 4.47 -11.68
CA ALA A 101 -7.94 4.34 -13.13
C ALA A 101 -6.61 4.56 -13.87
N ASP A 102 -5.75 5.43 -13.32
CA ASP A 102 -4.35 5.58 -13.72
C ASP A 102 -3.46 5.18 -12.54
N SER A 103 -2.72 4.09 -12.71
CA SER A 103 -1.86 3.50 -11.69
C SER A 103 -0.38 3.42 -12.09
N ILE A 104 0.07 4.26 -13.02
CA ILE A 104 1.47 4.25 -13.48
C ILE A 104 2.41 5.03 -12.54
N ASP A 105 3.71 4.76 -12.60
CA ASP A 105 4.73 5.40 -11.73
C ASP A 105 4.73 6.94 -11.82
N ALA A 106 4.52 7.48 -13.02
CA ALA A 106 4.48 8.93 -13.24
C ALA A 106 3.33 9.62 -12.48
N SER A 107 2.29 8.87 -12.07
CA SER A 107 1.10 9.41 -11.44
C SER A 107 1.09 9.28 -9.90
N ILE A 108 2.15 8.81 -9.22
CA ILE A 108 2.17 8.68 -7.73
C ILE A 108 1.73 9.95 -7.00
N THR A 109 2.22 11.12 -7.42
CA THR A 109 1.84 12.39 -6.80
C THR A 109 0.35 12.70 -7.00
N GLN A 110 -0.22 12.31 -8.13
CA GLN A 110 -1.63 12.47 -8.47
C GLN A 110 -2.50 11.43 -7.76
N GLN A 111 -2.05 10.18 -7.68
CA GLN A 111 -2.69 9.12 -6.90
C GLN A 111 -2.81 9.50 -5.42
N ALA A 112 -1.81 10.18 -4.84
CA ALA A 112 -1.92 10.71 -3.47
C ALA A 112 -2.98 11.82 -3.34
N ILE A 113 -3.20 12.63 -4.37
CA ILE A 113 -4.29 13.63 -4.42
C ILE A 113 -5.65 12.94 -4.52
N TRP A 114 -5.76 11.92 -5.39
CA TRP A 114 -6.97 11.11 -5.51
C TRP A 114 -7.29 10.36 -4.22
N LEU A 115 -6.28 9.79 -3.56
CA LEU A 115 -6.42 9.18 -2.24
C LEU A 115 -6.92 10.19 -1.22
N ARG A 116 -6.43 11.45 -1.26
CA ARG A 116 -6.95 12.53 -0.41
C ARG A 116 -8.44 12.78 -0.62
N LEU A 117 -8.91 12.84 -1.87
CA LEU A 117 -10.33 12.98 -2.19
C LEU A 117 -11.16 11.82 -1.63
N ALA A 118 -10.69 10.58 -1.82
CA ALA A 118 -11.33 9.39 -1.28
C ALA A 118 -11.42 9.43 0.25
N MET A 119 -10.35 9.80 0.94
CA MET A 119 -10.34 9.91 2.40
C MET A 119 -11.29 11.00 2.91
N GLU A 120 -11.36 12.14 2.22
CA GLU A 120 -12.29 13.24 2.50
C GLU A 120 -13.76 12.79 2.38
N ASP A 121 -14.07 11.99 1.36
CA ASP A 121 -15.40 11.47 1.12
C ASP A 121 -15.78 10.36 2.12
N LEU A 122 -14.86 9.43 2.40
CA LEU A 122 -15.02 8.40 3.43
C LEU A 122 -15.24 9.02 4.82
N GLN A 123 -14.51 10.09 5.17
CA GLN A 123 -14.74 10.84 6.40
C GLN A 123 -16.16 11.44 6.43
N LYS A 124 -16.63 12.03 5.33
CA LYS A 124 -17.98 12.61 5.28
C LYS A 124 -19.06 11.53 5.42
N LYS A 125 -18.87 10.39 4.76
CA LYS A 125 -19.82 9.27 4.68
C LYS A 125 -19.87 8.43 5.96
N TYR A 126 -18.71 7.96 6.42
CA TYR A 126 -18.59 7.00 7.54
C TYR A 126 -18.02 7.61 8.82
N LYS A 127 -17.64 8.90 8.81
CA LYS A 127 -17.10 9.62 9.98
C LYS A 127 -15.80 9.08 10.54
N PHE A 128 -15.03 8.32 9.75
CA PHE A 128 -13.69 7.87 10.16
C PHE A 128 -12.87 9.05 10.67
N ALA A 129 -12.30 8.91 11.87
CA ALA A 129 -11.41 9.90 12.46
C ALA A 129 -9.95 9.65 12.05
N ALA A 130 -9.61 8.38 11.88
CA ALA A 130 -8.29 7.91 11.48
C ALA A 130 -8.40 6.72 10.53
N PHE A 131 -7.28 6.40 9.88
CA PHE A 131 -7.11 5.23 9.05
C PHE A 131 -5.69 4.69 9.14
N ASP A 132 -5.57 3.39 8.88
CA ASP A 132 -4.30 2.70 8.66
C ASP A 132 -4.17 2.39 7.17
N GLY A 133 -2.94 2.37 6.66
CA GLY A 133 -2.65 2.18 5.25
C GLY A 133 -1.66 1.05 5.00
N VAL A 134 -1.98 0.15 4.07
CA VAL A 134 -1.04 -0.85 3.55
C VAL A 134 -0.89 -0.62 2.05
N GLY A 135 0.35 -0.42 1.61
CA GLY A 135 0.69 -0.17 0.22
C GLY A 135 1.70 -1.17 -0.30
N HIS A 136 1.37 -1.86 -1.38
CA HIS A 136 2.31 -2.71 -2.12
C HIS A 136 2.99 -1.91 -3.23
N SER A 137 4.31 -2.05 -3.35
CA SER A 137 5.12 -1.40 -4.37
C SER A 137 4.83 0.11 -4.39
N ASN A 138 4.41 0.65 -5.54
CA ASN A 138 3.96 2.03 -5.70
C ASN A 138 2.86 2.49 -4.73
N GLY A 139 1.99 1.60 -4.26
CA GLY A 139 0.97 1.94 -3.25
C GLY A 139 1.58 2.47 -1.95
N GLY A 140 2.74 1.97 -1.54
CA GLY A 140 3.45 2.51 -0.36
C GLY A 140 4.08 3.88 -0.64
N LEU A 141 4.48 4.17 -1.87
CA LEU A 141 4.88 5.53 -2.29
C LEU A 141 3.69 6.50 -2.29
N VAL A 142 2.51 6.05 -2.71
CA VAL A 142 1.26 6.84 -2.62
C VAL A 142 0.95 7.21 -1.17
N LEU A 143 0.96 6.22 -0.25
CA LEU A 143 0.73 6.46 1.18
C LEU A 143 1.82 7.35 1.80
N SER A 144 3.07 7.19 1.39
CA SER A 144 4.18 8.03 1.87
C SER A 144 4.06 9.47 1.39
N THR A 145 3.67 9.65 0.13
CA THR A 145 3.37 10.97 -0.44
C THR A 145 2.17 11.61 0.27
N TYR A 146 1.14 10.82 0.59
CA TYR A 146 0.01 11.27 1.39
C TYR A 146 0.48 11.74 2.77
N ALA A 147 1.28 10.93 3.47
CA ALA A 147 1.80 11.24 4.80
C ALA A 147 2.56 12.58 4.84
N GLN A 148 3.35 12.91 3.81
CA GLN A 148 4.07 14.18 3.75
C GLN A 148 3.22 15.40 3.37
N LYS A 149 2.15 15.20 2.60
CA LYS A 149 1.30 16.30 2.11
C LYS A 149 0.11 16.61 3.02
N TYR A 150 -0.42 15.58 3.69
CA TYR A 150 -1.72 15.60 4.33
C TYR A 150 -1.68 15.11 5.79
N ALA A 151 -0.50 15.14 6.43
CA ALA A 151 -0.27 14.72 7.83
C ALA A 151 -1.30 15.25 8.86
N LYS A 152 -1.89 16.43 8.61
CA LYS A 152 -2.79 17.14 9.52
C LYS A 152 -4.25 17.13 9.06
N THR A 153 -4.59 16.38 8.01
CA THR A 153 -5.98 16.29 7.53
C THR A 153 -6.69 15.11 8.16
N ALA A 154 -7.99 15.26 8.40
CA ALA A 154 -8.84 14.13 8.76
C ALA A 154 -9.35 13.39 7.51
N PRO A 155 -9.53 12.06 7.57
CA PRO A 155 -9.09 11.19 8.66
C PRO A 155 -7.55 11.14 8.72
N THR A 156 -6.98 11.02 9.91
CA THR A 156 -5.52 10.99 10.10
C THR A 156 -4.93 9.62 9.79
N LEU A 157 -3.82 9.57 9.06
CA LEU A 157 -3.06 8.33 8.84
C LEU A 157 -2.28 7.99 10.11
N GLU A 158 -2.62 6.86 10.76
CA GLU A 158 -1.99 6.41 12.02
C GLU A 158 -0.87 5.38 11.80
N ARG A 159 -1.13 4.37 10.97
CA ARG A 159 -0.14 3.34 10.60
C ARG A 159 0.07 3.29 9.11
N LEU A 160 1.32 3.21 8.67
CA LEU A 160 1.72 3.01 7.28
C LEU A 160 2.57 1.75 7.17
N VAL A 161 2.10 0.79 6.36
CA VAL A 161 2.87 -0.37 5.93
C VAL A 161 3.25 -0.20 4.46
N ALA A 162 4.54 -0.21 4.16
CA ALA A 162 5.06 -0.17 2.79
C ALA A 162 5.74 -1.51 2.48
N ILE A 163 5.24 -2.21 1.45
CA ILE A 163 5.71 -3.55 1.06
C ILE A 163 6.45 -3.43 -0.27
N GLY A 164 7.78 -3.54 -0.26
CA GLY A 164 8.60 -3.49 -1.49
C GLY A 164 8.49 -2.15 -2.24
N SER A 165 8.28 -1.02 -1.56
CA SER A 165 8.08 0.28 -2.21
C SER A 165 9.39 0.90 -2.68
N PRO A 166 9.57 1.26 -3.97
CA PRO A 166 10.87 1.71 -4.49
C PRO A 166 11.15 3.19 -4.17
N TYR A 167 11.54 3.51 -2.93
CA TYR A 167 11.77 4.91 -2.51
C TYR A 167 12.96 5.56 -3.21
N ASN A 168 13.92 4.77 -3.68
CA ASN A 168 15.11 5.20 -4.42
C ASN A 168 15.15 4.60 -5.84
N ASP A 169 13.98 4.42 -6.45
CA ASP A 169 13.77 3.83 -7.77
C ASP A 169 14.39 2.43 -7.93
N LEU A 170 14.55 1.94 -9.15
CA LEU A 170 14.84 0.53 -9.44
C LEU A 170 16.31 0.27 -9.84
N ASP A 171 17.10 1.30 -10.08
CA ASP A 171 18.48 1.14 -10.56
C ASP A 171 19.33 0.43 -9.49
N PRO A 172 19.85 -0.78 -9.76
CA PRO A 172 20.67 -1.50 -8.79
C PRO A 172 21.94 -0.75 -8.41
N ASP A 173 22.55 0.02 -9.33
CA ASP A 173 23.78 0.76 -9.06
C ASP A 173 23.55 1.88 -8.05
N ASP A 174 22.37 2.51 -8.08
CA ASP A 174 21.96 3.53 -7.12
C ASP A 174 21.64 2.93 -5.74
N ASN A 175 21.52 1.61 -5.63
CA ASN A 175 21.01 0.87 -4.45
C ASN A 175 21.91 -0.29 -3.98
N LYS A 176 23.18 -0.33 -4.38
CA LYS A 176 24.14 -1.35 -3.90
C LYS A 176 24.41 -1.20 -2.40
N GLY A 177 24.43 -2.31 -1.67
CA GLY A 177 24.79 -2.33 -0.25
C GLY A 177 24.28 -3.57 0.48
N ASP A 178 24.15 -3.44 1.80
CA ASP A 178 23.61 -4.46 2.70
C ASP A 178 22.69 -3.81 3.75
N LEU A 179 22.13 -4.60 4.67
CA LEU A 179 21.18 -4.10 5.68
C LEU A 179 21.78 -3.07 6.66
N ALA A 180 23.12 -2.99 6.76
CA ALA A 180 23.82 -2.02 7.60
C ALA A 180 23.93 -0.62 6.97
N PHE A 181 23.37 -0.41 5.77
CA PHE A 181 23.44 0.88 5.07
C PHE A 181 22.95 2.05 5.94
N THR A 182 23.70 3.15 5.92
CA THR A 182 23.28 4.42 6.54
C THR A 182 22.76 5.41 5.51
N ASP A 183 23.08 5.19 4.24
CA ASP A 183 22.68 5.97 3.08
C ASP A 183 22.75 5.07 1.83
N VAL A 184 22.15 5.50 0.71
CA VAL A 184 22.23 4.83 -0.59
C VAL A 184 23.45 5.34 -1.39
N PRO A 185 24.04 4.54 -2.29
CA PRO A 185 25.14 5.00 -3.14
C PRO A 185 24.83 6.27 -3.93
N LYS A 186 23.60 6.39 -4.45
CA LYS A 186 23.12 7.58 -5.14
C LYS A 186 21.62 7.76 -4.89
N ALA A 187 21.30 8.85 -4.20
CA ALA A 187 19.92 9.23 -3.96
C ALA A 187 19.28 9.79 -5.24
N THR A 188 18.19 9.19 -5.70
CA THR A 188 17.44 9.65 -6.85
C THR A 188 16.65 10.93 -6.53
N PRO A 189 16.19 11.69 -7.54
CA PRO A 189 15.34 12.86 -7.31
C PRO A 189 14.09 12.55 -6.47
N LEU A 190 13.56 11.32 -6.56
CA LEU A 190 12.43 10.87 -5.76
C LEU A 190 12.79 10.81 -4.27
N LEU A 191 13.86 10.08 -3.93
CA LEU A 191 14.33 9.97 -2.54
C LEU A 191 14.69 11.33 -1.95
N GLN A 192 15.45 12.15 -2.70
CA GLN A 192 15.83 13.50 -2.27
C GLN A 192 14.59 14.38 -1.98
N LYS A 193 13.54 14.25 -2.79
CA LYS A 193 12.27 14.94 -2.55
C LYS A 193 11.58 14.45 -1.28
N TYR A 194 11.58 13.15 -1.01
CA TYR A 194 11.05 12.63 0.26
C TYR A 194 11.87 13.14 1.45
N GLU A 195 13.20 13.05 1.42
CA GLU A 195 14.06 13.54 2.50
C GLU A 195 13.85 15.03 2.78
N LYS A 196 13.76 15.86 1.73
CA LYS A 196 13.50 17.30 1.87
C LYS A 196 12.18 17.60 2.59
N ASN A 197 11.20 16.71 2.49
CA ASN A 197 9.86 16.88 3.07
C ASN A 197 9.66 16.11 4.38
N ARG A 198 10.68 15.41 4.90
CA ARG A 198 10.53 14.51 6.05
C ARG A 198 10.01 15.19 7.32
N ALA A 199 10.39 16.44 7.56
CA ALA A 199 9.89 17.26 8.68
C ALA A 199 8.37 17.56 8.63
N LYS A 200 7.67 17.19 7.56
CA LYS A 200 6.21 17.32 7.43
C LYS A 200 5.45 16.08 7.93
N ILE A 201 6.15 14.98 8.20
CA ILE A 201 5.55 13.74 8.69
C ILE A 201 4.88 14.00 10.04
N ASN A 202 3.72 13.37 10.26
CA ASN A 202 3.07 13.41 11.55
C ASN A 202 3.97 12.71 12.58
N PRO A 203 4.41 13.39 13.67
CA PRO A 203 5.27 12.78 14.68
C PRO A 203 4.63 11.60 15.42
N ASP A 204 3.31 11.41 15.31
CA ASP A 204 2.58 10.27 15.87
C ASP A 204 2.45 9.07 14.90
N LEU A 205 2.89 9.21 13.64
CA LEU A 205 2.81 8.14 12.63
C LEU A 205 3.63 6.91 13.07
N LEU A 206 3.08 5.72 12.84
CA LEU A 206 3.77 4.45 13.00
C LEU A 206 4.06 3.88 11.60
N VAL A 207 5.29 3.48 11.33
CA VAL A 207 5.71 2.99 10.02
C VAL A 207 6.33 1.61 10.13
N LEU A 208 5.86 0.69 9.27
CA LEU A 208 6.48 -0.60 9.00
C LEU A 208 6.93 -0.64 7.54
N SER A 209 8.24 -0.76 7.31
CA SER A 209 8.81 -0.98 5.99
C SER A 209 9.15 -2.45 5.82
N ILE A 210 8.69 -3.06 4.73
CA ILE A 210 8.95 -4.46 4.40
C ILE A 210 9.74 -4.51 3.10
N ALA A 211 10.85 -5.24 3.11
CA ALA A 211 11.66 -5.52 1.94
C ALA A 211 11.97 -7.02 1.89
N SER A 212 12.18 -7.55 0.69
CA SER A 212 12.58 -8.94 0.49
C SER A 212 13.75 -9.08 -0.48
N ASN A 213 14.38 -10.25 -0.41
CA ASN A 213 15.45 -10.67 -1.30
C ASN A 213 15.18 -12.11 -1.78
N ILE A 214 15.12 -12.33 -3.09
CA ILE A 214 14.89 -13.66 -3.66
C ILE A 214 16.11 -14.60 -3.57
N ASP A 215 17.22 -14.15 -2.98
CA ASP A 215 18.46 -14.91 -2.75
C ASP A 215 19.16 -15.43 -4.03
N ASP A 216 18.97 -14.74 -5.15
CA ASP A 216 19.65 -15.01 -6.42
C ASP A 216 20.99 -14.25 -6.58
N GLY A 217 21.42 -13.55 -5.53
CA GLY A 217 22.60 -12.69 -5.52
C GLY A 217 22.36 -11.23 -5.92
N SER A 218 21.15 -10.86 -6.34
CA SER A 218 20.80 -9.48 -6.72
C SER A 218 20.56 -8.54 -5.52
N PHE A 219 20.27 -9.10 -4.33
CA PHE A 219 19.82 -8.35 -3.15
C PHE A 219 18.58 -7.49 -3.44
N SER A 220 17.59 -8.13 -4.07
CA SER A 220 16.36 -7.53 -4.59
C SER A 220 15.22 -8.53 -4.46
N ASP A 221 13.98 -8.04 -4.48
CA ASP A 221 12.79 -8.87 -4.57
C ASP A 221 12.47 -9.37 -5.99
N ASP A 222 13.43 -9.26 -6.93
CA ASP A 222 13.34 -9.44 -8.39
C ASP A 222 13.08 -8.15 -9.20
N ILE A 223 12.49 -7.12 -8.58
CA ILE A 223 12.22 -5.82 -9.22
C ILE A 223 12.83 -4.66 -8.43
N VAL A 224 12.62 -4.62 -7.12
CA VAL A 224 13.00 -3.54 -6.23
C VAL A 224 14.20 -3.94 -5.37
N PRO A 225 15.36 -3.25 -5.53
CA PRO A 225 16.50 -3.46 -4.64
C PRO A 225 16.12 -3.23 -3.18
N VAL A 226 16.65 -4.05 -2.27
CA VAL A 226 16.34 -3.97 -0.83
C VAL A 226 16.61 -2.58 -0.25
N LEU A 227 17.70 -1.92 -0.66
CA LEU A 227 18.03 -0.56 -0.23
C LEU A 227 17.04 0.49 -0.75
N SER A 228 16.45 0.27 -1.92
CA SER A 228 15.38 1.15 -2.42
C SER A 228 14.12 0.99 -1.59
N ALA A 229 13.74 -0.25 -1.24
CA ALA A 229 12.62 -0.53 -0.34
C ALA A 229 12.83 0.06 1.06
N PHE A 230 14.03 -0.10 1.63
CA PHE A 230 14.40 0.52 2.90
C PHE A 230 14.86 1.98 2.78
N GLY A 231 14.75 2.63 1.60
CA GLY A 231 14.94 4.07 1.48
C GLY A 231 13.99 4.87 2.39
N SER A 232 12.87 4.27 2.80
CA SER A 232 12.00 4.73 3.88
C SER A 232 12.75 5.04 5.19
N ARG A 233 13.89 4.40 5.46
CA ARG A 233 14.76 4.64 6.62
C ARG A 233 15.27 6.08 6.66
N LEU A 234 15.59 6.64 5.51
CA LEU A 234 16.10 8.02 5.36
C LEU A 234 14.99 9.07 5.48
N ILE A 235 13.74 8.62 5.43
CA ILE A 235 12.53 9.44 5.44
C ILE A 235 11.85 9.43 6.81
N PHE A 236 11.61 8.25 7.39
CA PHE A 236 10.72 8.10 8.55
C PHE A 236 11.45 7.85 9.87
N LYS A 237 12.64 7.26 9.87
CA LYS A 237 13.32 6.74 11.08
C LYS A 237 13.33 7.71 12.27
N ASN A 238 13.61 8.99 12.01
CA ASN A 238 13.72 9.99 13.08
C ASN A 238 12.48 10.90 13.22
N GLU A 239 11.59 10.86 12.23
CA GLU A 239 10.43 11.76 12.11
C GLU A 239 9.14 11.12 12.63
N ALA A 240 8.94 9.82 12.37
CA ALA A 240 7.79 9.05 12.84
C ALA A 240 7.95 8.66 14.32
N LYS A 241 6.83 8.34 14.98
CA LYS A 241 6.84 7.81 16.36
C LYS A 241 7.51 6.44 16.39
N ALA A 242 7.13 5.56 15.46
CA ALA A 242 7.78 4.27 15.29
C ALA A 242 8.21 4.06 13.85
N TYR A 243 9.40 3.51 13.66
CA TYR A 243 9.88 3.04 12.37
C TYR A 243 10.49 1.66 12.52
N LEU A 244 9.80 0.67 11.98
CA LEU A 244 10.18 -0.74 12.02
C LEU A 244 10.47 -1.23 10.61
N GLU A 245 11.50 -2.04 10.47
CA GLU A 245 11.82 -2.76 9.24
C GLU A 245 11.62 -4.26 9.44
N SER A 246 11.15 -4.94 8.39
CA SER A 246 11.09 -6.39 8.33
C SER A 246 11.71 -6.84 7.01
N TYR A 247 12.73 -7.68 7.10
CA TYR A 247 13.44 -8.24 5.95
C TYR A 247 13.12 -9.71 5.81
N TYR A 248 12.84 -10.13 4.57
CA TYR A 248 12.56 -11.53 4.23
C TYR A 248 13.52 -11.99 3.13
N LYS A 249 13.91 -13.26 3.18
CA LYS A 249 14.92 -13.82 2.28
C LYS A 249 14.51 -15.22 1.84
N GLY A 250 14.45 -15.45 0.53
CA GLY A 250 14.01 -16.69 -0.10
C GLY A 250 13.32 -16.44 -1.44
N GLU A 251 13.40 -17.40 -2.36
CA GLU A 251 12.84 -17.30 -3.71
C GLU A 251 11.32 -17.02 -3.71
N GLU A 252 10.62 -17.40 -2.65
CA GLU A 252 9.18 -17.20 -2.46
C GLU A 252 8.76 -15.75 -2.18
N TYR A 253 9.72 -14.85 -1.92
CA TYR A 253 9.44 -13.45 -1.60
C TYR A 253 9.63 -12.52 -2.80
N ASP A 254 9.17 -12.94 -3.99
CA ASP A 254 9.23 -12.15 -5.21
C ASP A 254 8.29 -10.93 -5.18
N HIS A 255 8.61 -9.90 -5.96
CA HIS A 255 7.90 -8.62 -5.91
C HIS A 255 6.40 -8.73 -6.21
N ARG A 256 5.98 -9.70 -7.02
CA ARG A 256 4.59 -9.82 -7.47
C ARG A 256 3.71 -10.49 -6.43
N THR A 257 4.29 -11.31 -5.55
CA THR A 257 3.51 -12.14 -4.62
C THR A 257 3.90 -11.98 -3.16
N LEU A 258 4.94 -11.21 -2.80
CA LEU A 258 5.36 -11.08 -1.40
C LEU A 258 4.25 -10.63 -0.44
N PHE A 259 3.29 -9.82 -0.89
CA PHE A 259 2.15 -9.42 -0.05
C PHE A 259 1.23 -10.60 0.30
N ALA A 260 1.25 -11.68 -0.48
CA ALA A 260 0.51 -12.91 -0.23
C ALA A 260 1.27 -13.91 0.67
N SER A 261 2.52 -13.61 1.07
CA SER A 261 3.28 -14.46 1.98
C SER A 261 2.64 -14.49 3.37
N PRO A 262 2.35 -15.68 3.94
CA PRO A 262 1.79 -15.80 5.29
C PRO A 262 2.63 -15.13 6.37
N ASP A 263 3.97 -15.18 6.26
CA ASP A 263 4.87 -14.57 7.24
C ASP A 263 4.79 -13.04 7.20
N ILE A 264 4.73 -12.47 5.99
CA ILE A 264 4.53 -11.03 5.78
C ILE A 264 3.14 -10.61 6.28
N GLN A 265 2.08 -11.33 5.93
CA GLN A 265 0.72 -11.05 6.38
C GLN A 265 0.60 -11.09 7.90
N LYS A 266 1.21 -12.08 8.55
CA LYS A 266 1.27 -12.19 10.01
C LYS A 266 1.98 -11.00 10.64
N LYS A 267 3.11 -10.56 10.08
CA LYS A 267 3.83 -9.38 10.55
C LYS A 267 3.00 -8.10 10.41
N ILE A 268 2.25 -7.98 9.32
CA ILE A 268 1.37 -6.83 9.08
C ILE A 268 0.19 -6.86 10.07
N ALA A 269 -0.46 -8.00 10.27
CA ALA A 269 -1.55 -8.13 11.23
C ALA A 269 -1.10 -7.77 12.66
N TRP A 270 0.07 -8.26 13.08
CA TRP A 270 0.69 -7.86 14.34
C TRP A 270 0.88 -6.34 14.41
N PHE A 271 1.43 -5.72 13.37
CA PHE A 271 1.70 -4.29 13.38
C PHE A 271 0.42 -3.43 13.41
N LEU A 272 -0.62 -3.87 12.72
CA LEU A 272 -1.89 -3.16 12.65
C LEU A 272 -2.70 -3.28 13.95
N TYR A 273 -2.76 -4.48 14.55
CA TYR A 273 -3.76 -4.78 15.59
C TYR A 273 -3.19 -5.13 16.97
N GLU A 274 -1.90 -5.47 17.06
CA GLU A 274 -1.27 -5.88 18.33
C GLU A 274 -0.15 -4.95 18.76
N TYR A 275 0.58 -4.34 17.83
CA TYR A 275 1.70 -3.46 18.14
C TYR A 275 1.19 -2.17 18.80
N PRO A 276 1.59 -1.87 20.05
CA PRO A 276 0.98 -0.80 20.83
C PRO A 276 1.37 0.60 20.33
N GLY A 277 2.56 0.75 19.73
CA GLY A 277 3.05 2.06 19.25
C GLY A 277 3.04 3.17 20.31
N ASP A 278 3.18 2.82 21.58
CA ASP A 278 3.02 3.70 22.74
C ASP A 278 4.23 4.62 22.94
N LYS A 279 5.43 4.12 22.63
CA LYS A 279 6.72 4.81 22.76
C LYS A 279 7.37 5.10 21.41
N LYS A 280 8.38 5.98 21.44
CA LYS A 280 9.27 6.18 20.29
C LYS A 280 10.13 4.92 20.08
N GLU A 281 10.09 4.33 18.90
CA GLU A 281 10.79 3.08 18.62
C GLU A 281 11.40 3.04 17.21
N ILE A 282 12.63 2.54 17.11
CA ILE A 282 13.31 2.30 15.86
C ILE A 282 13.82 0.86 15.89
N SER A 283 13.38 0.03 14.94
CA SER A 283 13.88 -1.34 14.76
C SER A 283 14.32 -1.50 13.31
N LEU A 284 15.62 -1.54 13.06
CA LEU A 284 16.18 -1.75 11.72
C LEU A 284 16.42 -3.23 11.48
N ALA A 285 16.22 -3.68 10.25
CA ALA A 285 16.57 -5.01 9.80
C ALA A 285 18.09 -5.21 9.95
N LYS A 286 18.49 -6.44 10.33
CA LYS A 286 19.89 -6.83 10.51
C LYS A 286 20.13 -8.09 9.70
N ASN A 287 21.38 -8.27 9.27
CA ASN A 287 21.85 -9.52 8.64
C ASN A 287 21.73 -10.70 9.60
#